data_AF-A0A8S0ZEG8-F1
#
_entry.id   AF-A0A8S0ZEG8-F1
#
_cell.length_a   1.000
_cell.length_b   1.000
_cell.length_c   1.000
_cell.angle_alpha   90.00
_cell.angle_beta   90.00
_cell.angle_gamma   90.00
#
_symmetry.space_group_name_H-M   'P 1'
#
loop_
_entity.id
_entity.type
_entity.pdbx_description
1 polymer ?
#
loop_
_entity_poly.entity_id
_entity_poly.type
_entity_poly.pdbx_seq_one_letter_code
_entity_poly.pdbx_strand_id
1 'polypeptide(L)'
;MPPTYKSNLQLSDEDKMARRREQKKISMRRARKKLNEIAKEEIRRKDRERYYKKKEKGEIKTIDQYTPRQQRQTRKMWREK
;
A
#
# COMPACT_ATOMS: atom_id res chain seq x y z
N MET A 1 -16.51 -34.42 -26.11
CA MET A 1 -16.32 -33.00 -26.46
C MET A 1 -14.84 -32.64 -26.28
N PRO A 2 -14.16 -32.09 -27.30
CA PRO A 2 -12.78 -31.63 -27.13
C PRO A 2 -12.75 -30.31 -26.35
N PRO A 3 -11.69 -30.02 -25.57
CA PRO A 3 -11.55 -28.73 -24.88
C PRO A 3 -11.39 -27.62 -25.92
N THR A 4 -12.23 -26.59 -25.86
CA THR A 4 -12.07 -25.39 -26.70
C THR A 4 -10.80 -24.66 -26.26
N TYR A 5 -9.72 -24.82 -27.02
CA TYR A 5 -8.47 -24.10 -26.80
C TYR A 5 -8.74 -22.60 -26.98
N LYS A 6 -8.61 -21.81 -25.92
CA LYS A 6 -8.78 -20.36 -26.01
C LYS A 6 -7.68 -19.83 -26.92
N SER A 7 -8.08 -19.23 -28.04
CA SER A 7 -7.22 -18.56 -29.01
C SER A 7 -6.15 -17.73 -28.29
N ASN A 8 -4.91 -17.81 -28.77
CA ASN A 8 -3.78 -16.98 -28.32
C ASN A 8 -4.09 -15.49 -28.58
N LEU A 9 -4.88 -14.86 -27.71
CA LEU A 9 -5.11 -13.42 -27.76
C LEU A 9 -3.76 -12.77 -27.46
N GLN A 10 -3.12 -12.20 -28.48
CA GLN A 10 -1.90 -11.41 -28.33
C GLN A 10 -2.26 -10.13 -27.56
N LEU A 11 -2.25 -10.23 -26.22
CA LEU A 11 -2.41 -9.09 -25.34
C LEU A 11 -1.26 -8.12 -25.59
N SER A 12 -1.56 -6.81 -25.62
CA SER A 12 -0.52 -5.79 -25.59
C SER A 12 0.30 -5.92 -24.31
N ASP A 13 1.53 -5.40 -24.32
CA ASP A 13 2.38 -5.48 -23.13
C ASP A 13 1.82 -4.66 -21.96
N GLU A 14 1.07 -3.59 -22.24
CA GLU A 14 0.35 -2.82 -21.23
C GLU A 14 -0.75 -3.65 -20.56
N ASP A 15 -1.54 -4.38 -21.35
CA ASP A 15 -2.62 -5.24 -20.84
C ASP A 15 -2.09 -6.41 -20.02
N LYS A 16 -0.96 -7.01 -20.45
CA LYS A 16 -0.26 -8.05 -19.66
C LYS A 16 0.19 -7.50 -18.31
N MET A 17 0.73 -6.28 -18.29
CA MET A 17 1.19 -5.63 -17.06
C MET A 17 0.03 -5.25 -16.15
N ALA A 18 -1.07 -4.72 -16.69
CA ALA A 18 -2.29 -4.44 -15.95
C ALA A 18 -2.87 -5.72 -15.31
N ARG A 19 -2.97 -6.80 -16.09
CA ARG A 19 -3.43 -8.11 -15.60
C ARG A 19 -2.52 -8.66 -14.50
N ARG A 20 -1.20 -8.54 -14.62
CA ARG A 20 -0.25 -8.94 -13.56
C ARG A 20 -0.44 -8.13 -12.28
N ARG A 21 -0.65 -6.81 -12.39
CA ARG A 21 -0.92 -5.93 -11.23
C ARG A 21 -2.22 -6.35 -10.51
N GLU A 22 -3.29 -6.60 -11.26
CA GLU A 22 -4.57 -7.04 -10.69
C GLU A 22 -4.47 -8.44 -10.05
N GLN A 23 -3.77 -9.38 -10.69
CA GLN A 23 -3.49 -10.69 -10.08
C GLN A 23 -2.69 -10.57 -8.78
N LYS A 24 -1.66 -9.72 -8.75
CA LYS A 24 -0.88 -9.46 -7.54
C LYS A 24 -1.75 -8.86 -6.44
N LYS A 25 -2.63 -7.90 -6.77
CA LYS A 25 -3.59 -7.29 -5.83
C LYS A 25 -4.55 -8.32 -5.24
N ILE A 26 -5.09 -9.22 -6.06
CA ILE A 26 -5.96 -10.31 -5.61
C ILE A 26 -5.20 -11.28 -4.70
N SER A 27 -3.98 -11.68 -5.09
CA SER A 27 -3.13 -12.56 -4.27
C SER A 27 -2.86 -11.96 -2.90
N MET A 28 -2.47 -10.69 -2.85
CA MET A 28 -2.26 -9.94 -1.59
C MET A 28 -3.55 -9.87 -0.75
N ARG A 29 -4.70 -9.64 -1.36
CA ARG A 29 -6.00 -9.62 -0.66
C ARG A 29 -6.31 -10.98 -0.04
N ARG A 30 -6.07 -12.08 -0.76
CA ARG A 30 -6.26 -13.44 -0.23
C ARG A 30 -5.31 -13.73 0.93
N ALA A 31 -4.05 -13.36 0.81
CA ALA A 31 -3.07 -13.51 1.89
C ALA A 31 -3.50 -12.75 3.15
N ARG A 32 -3.94 -11.49 3.01
CA ARG A 32 -4.46 -10.68 4.12
C ARG A 32 -5.72 -11.26 4.75
N LYS A 33 -6.60 -11.90 3.96
CA LYS A 33 -7.81 -12.55 4.50
C LYS A 33 -7.48 -13.77 5.37
N LYS A 34 -6.37 -14.45 5.07
CA LYS A 34 -5.89 -15.63 5.83
C LYS A 34 -5.13 -15.27 7.11
N LEU A 35 -4.94 -13.98 7.41
CA LEU A 35 -4.22 -13.54 8.60
C LEU A 35 -5.11 -13.65 9.85
N ASN A 36 -4.63 -14.38 10.85
CA ASN A 36 -5.23 -14.47 12.18
C ASN A 36 -5.05 -13.16 12.95
N GLU A 37 -5.91 -12.90 13.95
CA GLU A 37 -5.86 -11.67 14.76
C GLU A 37 -4.49 -11.47 15.45
N ILE A 38 -3.89 -12.53 15.97
CA ILE A 38 -2.54 -12.49 16.59
C ILE A 38 -1.49 -11.98 15.61
N ALA A 39 -1.51 -12.47 14.37
CA ALA A 39 -0.58 -12.05 13.33
C ALA A 39 -0.83 -10.60 12.88
N LYS A 40 -2.10 -10.13 12.90
CA LYS A 40 -2.42 -8.72 12.65
C LYS A 40 -1.88 -7.82 13.76
N GLU A 41 -1.98 -8.25 15.01
CA GLU A 41 -1.48 -7.50 16.15
C GLU A 41 0.04 -7.40 16.18
N GLU A 42 0.75 -8.46 15.79
CA GLU A 42 2.20 -8.44 15.63
C GLU A 42 2.64 -7.46 14.54
N ILE A 43 1.92 -7.42 13.40
CA ILE A 43 2.17 -6.42 12.34
C ILE A 43 1.96 -5.00 12.89
N ARG A 44 0.84 -4.74 13.58
CA ARG A 44 0.57 -3.44 14.22
C ARG A 44 1.65 -3.06 15.22
N ARG A 45 2.18 -4.02 15.98
CA ARG A 45 3.31 -3.79 16.91
C ARG A 45 4.56 -3.35 16.16
N LYS A 46 4.95 -4.09 15.11
CA LYS A 46 6.11 -3.74 14.25
C LYS A 46 5.95 -2.40 13.55
N ASP A 47 4.73 -2.02 13.17
CA ASP A 47 4.45 -0.70 12.58
C ASP A 47 4.62 0.41 13.62
N ARG A 48 4.10 0.22 14.85
CA ARG A 48 4.30 1.15 15.97
C ARG A 48 5.78 1.31 16.32
N GLU A 49 6.52 0.22 16.43
CA GLU A 49 7.98 0.25 16.67
C GLU A 49 8.72 1.02 15.57
N ARG A 50 8.38 0.81 14.30
CA ARG A 50 8.96 1.57 13.19
C ARG A 50 8.64 3.07 13.29
N TYR A 51 7.40 3.42 13.62
CA TYR A 51 7.01 4.81 13.86
C TYR A 51 7.84 5.44 14.98
N TYR A 52 7.96 4.77 16.13
CA TYR A 52 8.74 5.28 17.26
C TYR A 52 10.21 5.45 16.89
N LYS A 53 10.83 4.47 16.22
CA LYS A 53 12.22 4.59 15.74
C LYS A 53 12.42 5.78 14.80
N LYS A 54 11.48 6.03 13.89
CA LYS A 54 11.56 7.19 12.99
C LYS A 54 11.34 8.52 13.72
N LYS A 55 10.47 8.53 14.72
CA LYS A 55 10.23 9.69 15.58
C LYS A 55 11.49 10.02 16.39
N GLU A 56 12.13 9.03 17.01
CA GLU A 56 13.40 9.19 17.75
C GLU A 56 14.53 9.70 16.84
N LYS A 57 14.60 9.21 15.60
CA LYS A 57 15.57 9.71 14.60
C LYS A 57 15.26 11.10 14.04
N GLY A 58 14.10 11.70 14.36
CA GLY A 58 13.67 12.98 13.80
C GLY A 58 13.24 12.94 12.32
N GLU A 59 13.09 11.75 11.75
CA GLU A 59 12.64 11.56 10.36
C GLU A 59 11.14 11.84 10.18
N ILE A 60 10.38 11.87 11.29
CA ILE A 60 8.98 12.24 11.32
C ILE A 60 8.85 13.52 12.15
N LYS A 61 8.39 14.59 11.50
CA LYS A 61 8.00 15.81 12.20
C LYS A 61 6.55 15.73 12.62
N THR A 62 6.27 16.02 13.88
CA THR A 62 4.90 16.20 14.37
C THR A 62 4.37 17.59 13.99
N ILE A 63 3.05 17.80 13.95
CA ILE A 63 2.43 19.04 13.41
C ILE A 63 2.95 20.30 14.12
N ASP A 64 3.13 20.20 15.43
CA ASP A 64 3.72 21.19 16.33
C ASP A 64 5.18 21.54 16.00
N GLN A 65 5.93 20.62 15.39
CA GLN A 65 7.32 20.85 14.97
C GLN A 65 7.43 21.55 13.60
N TYR A 66 6.31 21.74 12.90
CA TYR A 66 6.30 22.50 11.65
C TYR A 66 6.14 23.99 11.90
N THR A 67 6.86 24.79 11.11
CA THR A 67 6.61 26.23 11.07
C THR A 67 5.19 26.54 10.56
N PRO A 68 4.58 27.69 10.92
CA PRO A 68 3.24 28.06 10.45
C PRO A 68 3.10 28.03 8.92
N ARG A 69 4.16 28.35 8.19
CA ARG A 69 4.19 28.28 6.71
C ARG A 69 4.10 26.84 6.21
N GLN A 70 4.86 25.91 6.81
CA GLN A 70 4.82 24.50 6.44
C GLN A 70 3.46 23.88 6.78
N GLN A 71 2.90 24.16 7.96
CA GLN A 71 1.56 23.70 8.32
C GLN A 71 0.50 24.12 7.29
N ARG A 72 0.56 25.37 6.80
CA ARG A 72 -0.33 25.86 5.73
C ARG A 72 -0.15 25.09 4.42
N GLN A 73 1.09 24.84 4.00
CA GLN A 73 1.38 24.05 2.79
C GLN A 73 0.88 22.60 2.92
N THR A 74 1.10 21.95 4.06
CA THR A 74 0.61 20.59 4.31
C THR A 74 -0.92 20.54 4.29
N ARG A 75 -1.60 21.51 4.92
CA ARG A 75 -3.07 21.63 4.88
C ARG A 75 -3.61 21.86 3.47
N LYS A 76 -2.92 22.65 2.64
CA LYS A 76 -3.28 22.86 1.23
C LYS A 76 -3.19 21.55 0.44
N MET A 77 -2.06 20.85 0.55
CA MET A 77 -1.84 19.54 -0.09
C MET A 77 -2.90 18.50 0.31
N TRP A 78 -3.40 18.53 1.54
CA TRP A 78 -4.46 17.62 2.00
C TRP A 78 -5.85 17.96 1.46
N ARG A 79 -6.10 19.23 1.12
CA ARG A 79 -7.38 19.66 0.52
C ARG A 79 -7.45 19.41 -0.98
N GLU A 80 -6.31 19.36 -1.65
CA GLU A 80 -6.19 19.14 -3.11
C GLU A 80 -6.18 17.65 -3.49
N LYS A 81 -6.23 16.75 -2.51
CA LYS A 81 -6.12 15.30 -2.68
C LYS A 81 -7.46 14.61 -2.48
#